data_AF-A0A7S1Q2X7-F1
#
_entry.id   AF-A0A7S1Q2X7-F1
#
_cell.length_a   1.000
_cell.length_b   1.000
_cell.length_c   1.000
_cell.angle_alpha   90.00
_cell.angle_beta   90.00
_cell.angle_gamma   90.00
#
_symmetry.space_group_name_H-M   'P 1'
#
loop_
_entity.id
_entity.type
_entity.pdbx_description
1 polymer ?
#
loop_
_entity_poly.entity_id
_entity_poly.type
_entity_poly.pdbx_seq_one_letter_code
_entity_poly.pdbx_strand_id
1 'polypeptide(L)'
;WRRAEAGLLSAEARGSGGHLTSSVTLPGVGARSMSGAPLRRALIEAVRAELRAAGAEGVTITRILEVAGESGAGLPGSPEEGAPVAAAVEFRLTPPAGAPARALDRLEARIILLGRGGSSAERFGRELSARLAAAGARLPAGARPRVGAPQQVASTR
;
A
#
# COMPACT_ATOMS: atom_id res chain seq x y z
N TRP A 1 27.89 3.01 51.61
CA TRP A 1 26.44 2.74 51.65
C TRP A 1 25.87 3.29 50.35
N ARG A 2 25.77 2.47 49.27
CA ARG A 2 24.50 1.98 48.65
C ARG A 2 23.37 3.02 48.72
N ARG A 3 22.68 3.46 47.67
CA ARG A 3 21.97 2.69 46.62
C ARG A 3 21.36 3.73 45.64
N ALA A 4 21.73 3.72 44.36
CA ALA A 4 20.85 3.51 43.19
C ALA A 4 19.46 4.17 43.22
N GLU A 5 19.27 5.21 42.40
CA GLU A 5 18.01 5.51 41.69
C GLU A 5 18.31 5.69 40.20
N ALA A 6 18.55 4.55 39.56
CA ALA A 6 18.22 4.37 38.15
C ALA A 6 16.72 4.09 38.06
N GLY A 7 16.01 4.65 37.08
CA GLY A 7 14.76 4.01 36.61
C GLY A 7 13.49 4.84 36.45
N LEU A 8 13.56 6.15 36.23
CA LEU A 8 12.40 6.96 35.82
C LEU A 8 12.87 7.81 34.63
N LEU A 9 12.88 7.31 33.39
CA LEU A 9 11.79 7.46 32.42
C LEU A 9 11.88 6.39 31.30
N SER A 10 12.22 5.14 31.65
CA SER A 10 12.05 3.99 30.76
C SER A 10 10.62 3.47 30.85
N ALA A 11 9.64 4.16 30.26
CA ALA A 11 8.25 3.68 30.23
C ALA A 11 7.44 4.02 28.96
N GLU A 12 8.04 4.59 27.91
CA GLU A 12 7.35 4.81 26.61
C GLU A 12 7.80 3.86 25.48
N ALA A 13 8.53 2.80 25.81
CA ALA A 13 8.94 1.77 24.84
C ALA A 13 8.08 0.49 24.93
N ARG A 14 6.80 0.60 25.32
CA ARG A 14 5.83 -0.43 24.95
C ARG A 14 5.44 -0.17 23.50
N GLY A 15 6.32 -0.60 22.59
CA GLY A 15 6.00 -0.73 21.17
C GLY A 15 4.73 -1.57 21.04
N SER A 16 3.59 -0.90 20.97
CA SER A 16 2.33 -1.46 20.51
C SER A 16 2.64 -2.07 19.14
N GLY A 17 2.52 -3.38 19.00
CA GLY A 17 2.82 -4.13 17.78
C GLY A 17 1.83 -3.84 16.64
N GLY A 18 1.33 -2.61 16.53
CA GLY A 18 0.36 -2.19 15.54
C GLY A 18 0.85 -2.38 14.11
N HIS A 19 -0.11 -2.49 13.20
CA HIS A 19 0.14 -2.56 11.78
C HIS A 19 -0.70 -1.52 11.04
N LEU A 20 -0.27 -1.18 9.84
CA LEU A 20 -0.97 -0.24 8.98
C LEU A 20 -1.57 -1.02 7.82
N THR A 21 -2.88 -0.88 7.59
CA THR A 21 -3.53 -1.40 6.40
C THR A 21 -3.79 -0.26 5.41
N SER A 22 -3.72 -0.58 4.11
CA SER A 22 -4.07 0.34 3.03
C SER A 22 -4.44 -0.49 1.81
N SER A 23 -5.00 0.15 0.78
CA SER A 23 -5.33 -0.51 -0.48
C SER A 23 -4.64 0.15 -1.67
N VAL A 24 -4.40 -0.61 -2.73
CA VAL A 24 -4.07 -0.09 -4.06
C VAL A 24 -5.11 -0.57 -5.05
N THR A 25 -5.78 0.34 -5.74
CA THR A 25 -6.70 0.04 -6.84
C THR A 25 -5.95 0.08 -8.16
N LEU A 26 -6.02 -1.02 -8.91
CA LEU A 26 -5.38 -1.23 -10.21
C LEU A 26 -6.46 -1.25 -11.31
N PRO A 27 -6.65 -0.15 -12.04
CA PRO A 27 -7.61 -0.12 -13.14
C PRO A 27 -7.19 -1.04 -14.29
N GLY A 28 -8.15 -1.76 -14.87
CA GLY A 28 -7.94 -2.70 -15.98
C GLY A 28 -7.28 -4.02 -15.60
N VAL A 29 -7.08 -4.28 -14.30
CA VAL A 29 -6.59 -5.57 -13.79
C VAL A 29 -7.71 -6.22 -13.01
N GLY A 30 -8.13 -7.42 -13.43
CA GLY A 30 -9.12 -8.21 -12.69
C GLY A 30 -8.53 -8.83 -11.42
N ALA A 31 -9.38 -9.04 -10.40
CA ALA A 31 -8.96 -9.64 -9.13
C ALA A 31 -8.37 -11.05 -9.31
N ARG A 32 -8.90 -11.84 -10.26
CA ARG A 32 -8.37 -13.17 -10.59
C ARG A 32 -6.94 -13.10 -11.11
N SER A 33 -6.66 -12.20 -12.05
CA SER A 33 -5.31 -11.99 -12.58
C SER A 33 -4.35 -11.60 -11.46
N MET A 34 -4.77 -10.63 -10.63
CA MET A 34 -3.98 -10.14 -9.50
C MET A 34 -3.71 -11.22 -8.43
N SER A 35 -4.48 -12.31 -8.39
CA SER A 35 -4.25 -13.42 -7.47
C SER A 35 -3.02 -14.27 -7.84
N GLY A 36 -2.48 -14.13 -9.05
CA GLY A 36 -1.27 -14.82 -9.49
C GLY A 36 0.00 -14.39 -8.73
N ALA A 37 0.87 -15.36 -8.41
CA ALA A 37 2.10 -15.10 -7.66
C ALA A 37 3.02 -14.02 -8.27
N PRO A 38 3.22 -13.93 -9.60
CA PRO A 38 4.07 -12.90 -10.20
C PRO A 38 3.54 -11.47 -9.95
N LEU A 39 2.24 -11.26 -10.11
CA LEU A 39 1.62 -9.96 -9.94
C LEU A 39 1.58 -9.52 -8.47
N ARG A 40 1.27 -10.47 -7.57
CA ARG A 40 1.37 -10.24 -6.13
C ARG A 40 2.78 -9.82 -5.72
N ARG A 41 3.80 -10.51 -6.23
CA ARG A 41 5.20 -10.18 -5.96
C ARG A 41 5.56 -8.79 -6.51
N ALA A 42 5.18 -8.49 -7.75
CA ALA A 42 5.42 -7.19 -8.36
C ALA A 42 4.85 -6.03 -7.53
N LEU A 43 3.59 -6.16 -7.06
CA LEU A 43 2.97 -5.16 -6.19
C LEU A 43 3.67 -5.04 -4.84
N ILE A 44 3.98 -6.17 -4.19
CA ILE A 44 4.70 -6.16 -2.90
C ILE A 44 6.05 -5.46 -3.03
N GLU A 45 6.81 -5.75 -4.08
CA GLU A 45 8.12 -5.13 -4.27
C GLU A 45 8.01 -3.64 -4.61
N ALA A 46 7.00 -3.22 -5.38
CA ALA A 46 6.74 -1.80 -5.65
C ALA A 46 6.42 -1.03 -4.36
N VAL A 47 5.51 -1.56 -3.54
CA VAL A 47 5.14 -0.97 -2.25
C VAL A 47 6.34 -0.95 -1.29
N ARG A 48 7.13 -2.03 -1.24
CA ARG A 48 8.36 -2.08 -0.44
C ARG A 48 9.37 -1.02 -0.87
N ALA A 49 9.61 -0.88 -2.18
CA ALA A 49 10.56 0.10 -2.69
C ALA A 49 10.16 1.53 -2.30
N GLU A 50 8.87 1.86 -2.42
CA GLU A 50 8.34 3.19 -2.10
C GLU A 50 8.35 3.49 -0.60
N LEU A 51 8.05 2.50 0.24
CA LEU A 51 7.89 2.68 1.68
C LEU A 51 9.15 2.33 2.49
N ARG A 52 10.22 1.85 1.84
CA ARG A 52 11.51 1.56 2.49
C ARG A 52 12.07 2.79 3.20
N ALA A 53 11.98 3.96 2.58
CA ALA A 53 12.45 5.22 3.16
C ALA A 53 11.64 5.63 4.41
N ALA A 54 10.39 5.19 4.52
CA ALA A 54 9.53 5.44 5.67
C ALA A 54 9.70 4.36 6.77
N GLY A 55 10.50 3.32 6.54
CA GLY A 55 10.81 2.28 7.53
C GLY A 55 9.89 1.06 7.49
N ALA A 56 9.22 0.77 6.36
CA ALA A 56 8.48 -0.49 6.20
C ALA A 56 9.46 -1.66 6.05
N GLU A 57 9.29 -2.71 6.87
CA GLU A 57 10.05 -3.96 6.74
C GLU A 57 9.18 -5.06 6.13
N GLY A 58 7.95 -5.20 6.61
CA GLY A 58 6.97 -6.17 6.12
C GLY A 58 5.92 -5.53 5.23
N VAL A 59 5.63 -6.19 4.09
CA VAL A 59 4.44 -5.93 3.27
C VAL A 59 3.78 -7.27 2.98
N THR A 60 2.48 -7.37 3.27
CA THR A 60 1.69 -8.59 3.04
C THR A 60 0.36 -8.22 2.41
N ILE A 61 0.03 -8.83 1.27
CA ILE A 61 -1.32 -8.69 0.69
C ILE A 61 -2.30 -9.48 1.55
N THR A 62 -3.31 -8.81 2.09
CA THR A 62 -4.34 -9.40 2.97
C THR A 62 -5.58 -9.80 2.19
N ARG A 63 -5.96 -9.01 1.18
CA ARG A 63 -7.16 -9.23 0.39
C ARG A 63 -7.01 -8.68 -1.02
N ILE A 64 -7.67 -9.33 -1.98
CA ILE A 64 -7.82 -8.84 -3.35
C ILE A 64 -9.31 -8.87 -3.65
N LEU A 65 -9.86 -7.71 -4.03
CA LEU A 65 -11.27 -7.53 -4.34
C LEU A 65 -11.41 -7.05 -5.77
N GLU A 66 -12.45 -7.53 -6.44
CA GLU A 66 -12.90 -6.93 -7.70
C GLU A 66 -13.76 -5.72 -7.37
N VAL A 67 -13.45 -4.58 -7.97
CA VAL A 67 -14.18 -3.33 -7.80
C VAL A 67 -14.52 -2.76 -9.16
N ALA A 68 -15.58 -1.97 -9.22
CA ALA A 68 -15.90 -1.21 -10.42
C ALA A 68 -14.72 -0.27 -10.72
N GLY A 69 -14.15 -0.41 -11.91
CA GLY A 69 -13.24 0.58 -12.45
C GLY A 69 -13.99 1.89 -12.62
N GLU A 70 -13.32 3.00 -12.37
CA GLU A 70 -13.82 4.27 -12.86
C GLU A 70 -13.47 4.34 -14.34
N SER A 71 -14.48 4.33 -15.22
CA SER A 71 -14.27 4.65 -16.64
C SER A 71 -13.69 6.05 -16.70
N GLY A 72 -12.40 6.13 -17.02
CA GLY A 72 -11.76 7.41 -17.26
C GLY A 72 -12.41 8.06 -18.47
N ALA A 73 -13.29 9.04 -18.23
CA ALA A 73 -13.85 9.96 -19.21
C ALA A 73 -14.02 9.36 -20.62
N GLY A 74 -14.83 8.31 -20.74
CA GLY A 74 -15.31 7.86 -22.03
C GLY A 74 -16.23 8.94 -22.60
N LEU A 75 -15.92 9.43 -23.79
CA LEU A 75 -16.83 10.28 -24.57
C LEU A 75 -18.21 9.61 -24.64
N PRO A 76 -19.31 10.37 -24.53
CA PRO A 76 -20.65 9.81 -24.71
C PRO A 76 -20.77 9.24 -26.13
N GLY A 77 -20.90 7.91 -26.26
CA GLY A 77 -21.18 7.26 -27.55
C GLY A 77 -20.42 5.98 -27.87
N SER A 78 -19.41 5.59 -27.09
CA SER A 78 -18.76 4.28 -27.29
C SER A 78 -19.52 3.18 -26.55
N PRO A 79 -20.05 2.16 -27.24
CA PRO A 79 -20.62 0.98 -26.60
C PRO A 79 -19.48 0.11 -26.08
N GLU A 80 -18.93 0.43 -24.92
CA GLU A 80 -18.07 -0.51 -24.20
C GLU A 80 -18.96 -1.48 -23.41
N GLU A 81 -19.17 -2.66 -23.98
CA GLU A 81 -19.71 -3.83 -23.30
C GLU A 81 -18.85 -4.15 -22.06
N GLY A 82 -19.45 -3.97 -20.89
CA GLY A 82 -18.87 -4.36 -19.60
C GLY A 82 -18.31 -3.19 -18.82
N ALA A 83 -18.73 -3.06 -17.55
CA ALA A 83 -18.13 -2.11 -16.63
C ALA A 83 -16.61 -2.36 -16.56
N PRO A 84 -15.77 -1.32 -16.62
CA PRO A 84 -14.33 -1.49 -16.51
C PRO A 84 -14.00 -2.25 -15.22
N VAL A 85 -13.17 -3.27 -15.31
CA VAL A 85 -12.80 -4.08 -14.14
C VAL A 85 -11.56 -3.48 -13.49
N ALA A 86 -11.56 -3.38 -12.16
CA ALA A 86 -10.39 -3.01 -11.38
C ALA A 86 -10.18 -3.95 -10.20
N ALA A 87 -8.93 -4.11 -9.78
CA ALA A 87 -8.57 -4.89 -8.60
C ALA A 87 -8.19 -3.95 -7.47
N ALA A 88 -8.91 -4.00 -6.35
CA ALA A 88 -8.49 -3.39 -5.10
C ALA A 88 -7.68 -4.39 -4.29
N VAL A 89 -6.41 -4.09 -4.08
CA VAL A 89 -5.47 -4.94 -3.34
C VAL A 89 -5.25 -4.32 -1.96
N GLU A 90 -5.83 -4.92 -0.94
CA GLU A 90 -5.55 -4.56 0.44
C GLU A 90 -4.21 -5.19 0.87
N PHE A 91 -3.38 -4.37 1.51
CA PHE A 91 -2.10 -4.80 2.03
C PHE A 91 -1.88 -4.27 3.44
N ARG A 92 -1.14 -5.06 4.20
CA ARG A 92 -0.67 -4.75 5.55
C ARG A 92 0.80 -4.42 5.51
N LEU A 93 1.18 -3.39 6.26
CA LEU A 93 2.55 -2.99 6.53
C LEU A 93 2.88 -3.25 7.99
N THR A 94 4.04 -3.83 8.21
CA THR A 94 4.57 -4.08 9.55
C THR A 94 5.87 -3.29 9.71
N PRO A 95 5.97 -2.41 10.72
CA PRO A 95 7.23 -1.75 11.05
C PRO A 95 8.21 -2.77 11.66
N PRO A 96 9.52 -2.46 11.69
CA PRO A 96 10.50 -3.33 12.31
C PRO A 96 10.18 -3.64 13.77
N ALA A 97 10.59 -4.82 14.24
CA ALA A 97 10.48 -5.18 15.64
C ALA A 97 11.25 -4.15 16.50
N GLY A 98 10.58 -3.56 17.49
CA GLY A 98 11.18 -2.50 18.32
C GLY A 98 11.25 -1.13 17.64
N ALA A 99 10.57 -0.92 16.51
CA ALA A 99 10.45 0.40 15.89
C ALA A 99 9.87 1.42 16.88
N PRO A 100 10.33 2.68 16.83
CA PRO A 100 9.75 3.73 17.65
C PRO A 100 8.29 3.98 17.23
N ALA A 101 7.42 4.41 18.15
CA ALA A 101 5.99 4.64 17.88
C ALA A 101 5.75 5.50 16.63
N ARG A 102 6.56 6.56 16.45
CA ARG A 102 6.58 7.44 15.26
C ARG A 102 6.85 6.75 13.91
N ALA A 103 7.25 5.48 13.90
CA ALA A 103 7.45 4.74 12.66
C ALA A 103 6.13 4.49 11.93
N LEU A 104 5.06 4.17 12.67
CA LEU A 104 3.73 4.01 12.09
C LEU A 104 3.22 5.34 11.53
N ASP A 105 3.39 6.45 12.27
CA ASP A 105 3.00 7.79 11.79
C ASP A 105 3.72 8.19 10.51
N ARG A 106 5.01 7.85 10.37
CA ARG A 106 5.76 8.12 9.14
C ARG A 106 5.27 7.28 7.96
N LEU A 107 4.93 6.01 8.20
CA LEU A 107 4.34 5.15 7.18
C LEU A 107 2.97 5.66 6.75
N GLU A 108 2.14 6.05 7.71
CA GLU A 108 0.82 6.61 7.48
C GLU A 108 0.90 7.90 6.66
N ALA A 109 1.72 8.86 7.09
CA ALA A 109 1.95 10.10 6.37
C ALA A 109 2.42 9.84 4.93
N ARG A 110 3.29 8.85 4.72
CA ARG A 110 3.77 8.49 3.39
C ARG A 110 2.64 7.96 2.49
N ILE A 111 1.77 7.11 3.03
CA ILE A 111 0.63 6.56 2.27
C ILE A 111 -0.40 7.65 1.96
N ILE A 112 -0.70 8.54 2.91
CA ILE A 112 -1.58 9.69 2.68
C ILE A 112 -1.03 10.55 1.53
N LEU A 113 0.28 10.83 1.53
CA LEU A 113 0.91 11.58 0.45
C LEU A 113 0.81 10.86 -0.90
N LEU A 114 0.96 9.53 -0.93
CA LEU A 114 0.76 8.74 -2.15
C LEU A 114 -0.70 8.81 -2.64
N GLY A 115 -1.68 8.73 -1.74
CA GLY A 115 -3.09 8.83 -2.08
C GLY A 115 -3.51 10.21 -2.58
N ARG A 116 -2.87 11.28 -2.10
CA ARG A 116 -3.14 12.67 -2.54
C ARG A 116 -2.59 13.01 -3.93
N GLY A 117 -1.68 12.20 -4.49
CA GLY A 117 -1.11 12.43 -5.81
C GLY A 117 0.24 13.16 -5.79
N GLY A 118 0.51 13.91 -6.86
CA GLY A 118 1.79 14.62 -7.06
C GLY A 118 2.95 13.73 -7.52
N SER A 119 4.16 14.28 -7.54
CA SER A 119 5.32 13.63 -8.17
C SER A 119 5.71 12.29 -7.54
N SER A 120 5.47 12.11 -6.24
CA SER A 120 5.74 10.83 -5.56
C SER A 120 4.76 9.76 -6.01
N ALA A 121 3.47 10.08 -6.06
CA ALA A 121 2.44 9.15 -6.53
C ALA A 121 2.62 8.81 -8.02
N GLU A 122 3.06 9.77 -8.84
CA GLU A 122 3.36 9.52 -10.25
C GLU A 122 4.57 8.61 -10.43
N ARG A 123 5.63 8.82 -9.64
CA ARG A 123 6.81 7.94 -9.65
C ARG A 123 6.43 6.52 -9.22
N PHE A 124 5.67 6.40 -8.13
CA PHE A 124 5.14 5.12 -7.66
C PHE A 124 4.27 4.46 -8.72
N GLY A 125 3.35 5.19 -9.35
CA GLY A 125 2.47 4.69 -10.41
C GLY A 125 3.26 4.17 -11.62
N ARG A 126 4.30 4.88 -12.07
CA ARG A 126 5.17 4.42 -13.17
C ARG A 126 5.94 3.15 -12.80
N GLU A 127 6.55 3.12 -11.63
CA GLU A 127 7.30 1.96 -11.13
C GLU A 127 6.40 0.72 -10.99
N LEU A 128 5.22 0.90 -10.37
CA LEU A 128 4.23 -0.15 -10.22
C LEU A 128 3.76 -0.67 -11.59
N SER A 129 3.47 0.24 -12.53
CA SER A 129 3.07 -0.13 -13.90
C SER A 129 4.16 -0.94 -14.62
N ALA A 130 5.42 -0.52 -14.50
CA ALA A 130 6.55 -1.23 -15.11
C ALA A 130 6.72 -2.65 -14.55
N ARG A 131 6.62 -2.81 -13.22
CA ARG A 131 6.71 -4.12 -12.56
C ARG A 131 5.55 -5.03 -12.89
N LEU A 132 4.33 -4.50 -12.93
CA LEU A 132 3.15 -5.27 -13.35
C LEU A 132 3.30 -5.72 -14.81
N ALA A 133 3.78 -4.84 -15.70
CA ALA A 133 4.02 -5.18 -17.10
C ALA A 133 5.06 -6.28 -17.26
N ALA A 134 6.17 -6.21 -16.50
CA ALA A 134 7.19 -7.26 -16.46
C ALA A 134 6.64 -8.59 -15.91
N ALA A 135 5.63 -8.53 -15.04
CA ALA A 135 4.92 -9.70 -14.51
C ALA A 135 3.72 -10.15 -15.37
N GLY A 136 3.50 -9.54 -16.54
CA GLY A 136 2.50 -9.96 -17.52
C GLY A 136 1.15 -9.22 -17.47
N ALA A 137 0.98 -8.20 -16.64
CA ALA A 137 -0.23 -7.37 -16.63
C ALA A 137 0.06 -5.93 -17.08
N ARG A 138 -0.67 -5.43 -18.07
CA ARG A 138 -0.56 -4.05 -18.53
C ARG A 138 -1.77 -3.25 -18.04
N LEU A 139 -1.51 -2.11 -17.41
CA LEU A 139 -2.56 -1.16 -17.11
C LEU A 139 -3.01 -0.46 -18.41
N PRO A 140 -4.30 -0.08 -18.52
CA PRO A 140 -4.77 0.70 -19.66
C PRO A 140 -4.00 2.02 -19.81
N ALA A 141 -3.91 2.53 -21.03
CA ALA A 141 -3.23 3.79 -21.30
C ALA A 141 -3.85 4.94 -20.48
N GLY A 142 -3.01 5.72 -19.80
CA GLY A 142 -3.45 6.81 -18.94
C GLY A 142 -4.06 6.40 -17.59
N ALA A 143 -4.26 5.10 -17.36
CA ALA A 143 -4.82 4.61 -16.10
C ALA A 143 -3.76 4.71 -14.98
N ARG A 144 -4.16 5.30 -13.85
CA ARG A 144 -3.28 5.52 -12.70
C ARG A 144 -3.70 4.64 -11.54
N PRO A 145 -2.78 3.84 -10.96
CA PRO A 145 -3.03 3.20 -9.67
C PRO A 145 -3.43 4.22 -8.62
N ARG A 146 -4.41 3.88 -7.78
CA ARG A 146 -4.84 4.72 -6.66
C ARG A 146 -4.50 4.06 -5.35
N VAL A 147 -4.00 4.85 -4.40
CA VAL A 147 -3.71 4.37 -3.06
C VAL A 147 -4.81 4.85 -2.13
N GLY A 148 -5.45 3.92 -1.44
CA GLY A 148 -6.48 4.20 -0.44
C GLY A 148 -5.92 4.86 0.82
N ALA A 149 -6.80 5.42 1.64
CA ALA A 149 -6.40 5.95 2.93
C ALA A 149 -5.86 4.83 3.83
N PRO A 150 -4.79 5.09 4.59
CA PRO A 150 -4.29 4.12 5.56
C PRO A 150 -5.23 4.00 6.76
N GLN A 151 -5.23 2.83 7.40
CA GLN A 151 -5.90 2.58 8.68
C GLN A 151 -4.90 1.94 9.65
N GLN A 152 -4.67 2.60 10.79
CA GLN A 152 -3.88 2.01 11.87
C GLN A 152 -4.73 0.98 12.62
N VAL A 153 -4.22 -0.24 12.75
CA VAL A 153 -4.87 -1.32 13.50
C VAL A 153 -4.00 -1.65 14.71
N ALA A 154 -4.55 -1.43 15.90
CA ALA A 154 -3.90 -1.82 17.14
C ALA A 154 -3.84 -3.35 17.23
N SER A 155 -2.70 -3.89 17.65
CA SER A 155 -2.63 -5.29 18.03
C SER A 155 -3.32 -5.48 19.37
N THR A 156 -4.55 -5.99 19.34
CA THR A 156 -5.18 -6.60 20.50
C THR A 156 -4.34 -7.79 20.93
N ARG A 157 -3.81 -7.73 22.15
CA ARG A 157 -3.16 -8.85 22.83
C ARG A 157 -4.20 -9.81 23.39
#